data_AF-A0A7S2S5D9-F1
#
_entry.id   AF-A0A7S2S5D9-F1
#
_cell.length_a   1.000
_cell.length_b   1.000
_cell.length_c   1.000
_cell.angle_alpha   90.00
_cell.angle_beta   90.00
_cell.angle_gamma   90.00
#
_symmetry.space_group_name_H-M   'P 1'
#
loop_
_entity.id
_entity.type
_entity.pdbx_description
1 polymer ?
#
loop_
_entity_poly.entity_id
_entity_poly.type
_entity_poly.pdbx_seq_one_letter_code
_entity_poly.pdbx_strand_id
1 'polypeptide(L)'
;LCGAENPQAVLYVDFNRYGVAQDGRTALGANANGVDEWAGETSVTGKWAGALEARLQRAGLFCKTLFYRDWRRAMLEQVVFDCIFPLVGALHPRDDGSPSSLADVAKYFTGEVEAMLDEVQYALRGTMAVTLTYGALERMCAYAEAHCTDVPAVVKEFRWRNGVLHAMSTLAKERGFPDPCETHTEYLLYGKEKGLFELPQSAVASSSRPGGERTS
;
A
#
# COMPACT_ATOMS: atom_id res chain seq x y z
N LEU A 1 16.46 0.54 -4.89
CA LEU A 1 15.69 1.80 -4.77
C LEU A 1 16.68 2.95 -4.94
N CYS A 2 16.45 3.81 -5.93
CA CYS A 2 17.41 4.82 -6.41
C CYS A 2 17.94 5.70 -5.28
N GLY A 3 19.25 5.98 -5.30
CA GLY A 3 19.91 6.85 -4.33
C GLY A 3 19.41 8.29 -4.39
N ALA A 4 19.71 9.06 -3.35
CA ALA A 4 19.22 10.43 -3.08
C ALA A 4 19.53 11.50 -4.16
N GLU A 5 20.11 11.11 -5.29
CA GLU A 5 20.56 12.02 -6.35
C GLU A 5 19.41 12.57 -7.21
N ASN A 6 18.38 11.76 -7.45
CA ASN A 6 17.22 12.15 -8.25
C ASN A 6 16.00 12.47 -7.37
N PRO A 7 15.15 13.43 -7.78
CA PRO A 7 13.93 13.74 -7.05
C PRO A 7 12.98 12.54 -7.12
N GLN A 8 12.44 12.16 -5.96
CA GLN A 8 11.42 11.12 -5.82
C GLN A 8 10.22 11.72 -5.09
N ALA A 9 9.02 11.37 -5.51
CA ALA A 9 7.80 11.92 -4.93
C ALA A 9 6.76 10.82 -4.69
N VAL A 10 6.03 11.00 -3.61
CA VAL A 10 4.78 10.33 -3.28
C VAL A 10 3.69 11.35 -3.58
N LEU A 11 2.82 11.04 -4.53
CA LEU A 11 1.79 11.96 -5.01
C LEU A 11 0.41 11.50 -4.52
N TYR A 12 -0.30 12.44 -3.91
CA TYR A 12 -1.70 12.36 -3.55
C TYR A 12 -2.40 13.52 -4.26
N VAL A 13 -2.85 13.23 -5.48
CA VAL A 13 -3.51 14.18 -6.36
C VAL A 13 -4.68 13.46 -7.00
N ASP A 14 -5.84 14.09 -6.98
CA ASP A 14 -7.04 13.64 -7.68
C ASP A 14 -7.34 14.57 -8.86
N PHE A 15 -8.24 14.19 -9.75
CA PHE A 15 -8.69 15.01 -10.87
C PHE A 15 -10.20 15.09 -10.86
N ASN A 16 -10.73 16.30 -10.82
CA ASN A 16 -12.17 16.47 -10.94
C ASN A 16 -12.66 16.12 -12.36
N ARG A 17 -14.00 16.12 -12.53
CA ARG A 17 -14.64 15.86 -13.83
C ARG A 17 -14.20 16.75 -15.00
N TYR A 18 -13.51 17.86 -14.73
CA TYR A 18 -12.99 18.78 -15.74
C TYR A 18 -11.49 18.56 -16.02
N GLY A 19 -10.87 17.53 -15.41
CA GLY A 19 -9.44 17.24 -15.54
C GLY A 19 -8.54 18.21 -14.77
N VAL A 20 -9.09 18.99 -13.84
CA VAL A 20 -8.30 19.89 -12.99
C VAL A 20 -7.81 19.11 -11.77
N ALA A 21 -6.50 19.17 -11.54
CA ALA A 21 -5.87 18.55 -10.38
C ALA A 21 -6.44 19.12 -9.06
N GLN A 22 -6.69 18.23 -8.12
CA GLN A 22 -7.17 18.50 -6.78
C GLN A 22 -6.22 17.87 -5.77
N ASP A 23 -6.07 18.54 -4.65
CA ASP A 23 -5.20 18.06 -3.58
C ASP A 23 -5.83 16.86 -2.86
N GLY A 24 -5.05 15.80 -2.65
CA GLY A 24 -5.51 14.58 -1.99
C GLY A 24 -5.38 14.60 -0.46
N ARG A 25 -5.11 15.76 0.14
CA ARG A 25 -4.88 15.87 1.58
C ARG A 25 -6.20 15.92 2.35
N THR A 26 -6.34 15.01 3.31
CA THR A 26 -7.52 14.91 4.18
C THR A 26 -7.16 15.35 5.60
N ALA A 27 -7.95 16.23 6.21
CA ALA A 27 -7.77 16.63 7.60
C ALA A 27 -8.18 15.49 8.55
N LEU A 28 -7.32 15.13 9.49
CA LEU A 28 -7.63 14.21 10.59
C LEU A 28 -8.04 14.94 11.87
N GLY A 29 -7.75 16.25 11.95
CA GLY A 29 -7.93 17.06 13.15
C GLY A 29 -6.64 17.13 13.99
N ALA A 30 -6.72 17.77 15.15
CA ALA A 30 -5.57 17.96 16.02
C ALA A 30 -5.29 16.72 16.88
N ASN A 31 -4.02 16.33 16.99
CA ASN A 31 -3.61 15.29 17.92
C ASN A 31 -3.61 15.76 19.37
N ALA A 32 -3.23 14.87 20.30
CA ALA A 32 -3.19 15.17 21.73
C ALA A 32 -2.33 16.40 22.11
N ASN A 33 -1.40 16.82 21.25
CA ASN A 33 -0.54 18.00 21.46
C ASN A 33 -1.09 19.27 20.78
N GLY A 34 -2.29 19.22 20.20
CA GLY A 34 -2.89 20.34 19.47
C GLY A 34 -2.30 20.58 18.08
N VAL A 35 -1.56 19.62 17.52
CA VAL A 35 -0.97 19.72 16.18
C VAL A 35 -1.92 19.07 15.17
N ASP A 36 -2.31 19.82 14.14
CA ASP A 36 -3.16 19.30 13.06
C ASP A 36 -2.46 18.15 12.32
N GLU A 37 -3.14 17.02 12.25
CA GLU A 37 -2.73 15.84 11.51
C GLU A 37 -3.52 15.70 10.20
N TRP A 38 -2.86 15.09 9.23
CA TRP A 38 -3.36 15.02 7.86
C TRP A 38 -3.04 13.64 7.28
N ALA A 39 -3.94 13.17 6.41
CA ALA A 39 -3.72 12.04 5.54
C ALA A 39 -3.48 12.51 4.10
N GLY A 40 -2.99 11.63 3.23
CA GLY A 40 -2.85 11.94 1.80
C GLY A 40 -1.89 13.09 1.50
N GLU A 41 -0.82 13.23 2.29
CA GLU A 41 0.13 14.33 2.11
C GLU A 41 1.16 14.03 1.02
N THR A 42 1.03 14.70 -0.13
CA THR A 42 2.06 14.68 -1.18
C THR A 42 3.42 15.09 -0.59
N SER A 43 4.46 14.29 -0.87
CA SER A 43 5.80 14.53 -0.33
C SER A 43 6.91 14.21 -1.32
N VAL A 44 8.03 14.92 -1.22
CA VAL A 44 9.17 14.82 -2.13
C VAL A 44 10.49 14.73 -1.39
N THR A 45 11.46 14.03 -1.97
CA THR A 45 12.86 13.99 -1.49
C THR A 45 13.86 14.07 -2.65
N GLY A 46 15.14 14.26 -2.35
CA GLY A 46 16.24 14.29 -3.32
C GLY A 46 16.68 15.70 -3.74
N LYS A 47 17.70 15.76 -4.60
CA LYS A 47 18.42 16.99 -5.00
C LYS A 47 17.51 18.15 -5.43
N TRP A 48 16.43 17.86 -6.15
CA TRP A 48 15.53 18.87 -6.71
C TRP A 48 14.18 18.96 -5.97
N ALA A 49 14.10 18.43 -4.75
CA ALA A 49 12.86 18.37 -3.97
C ALA A 49 12.18 19.74 -3.81
N GLY A 50 12.92 20.76 -3.35
CA GLY A 50 12.38 22.11 -3.17
C GLY A 50 11.89 22.75 -4.48
N ALA A 51 12.50 22.40 -5.62
CA ALA A 51 12.05 22.89 -6.92
C ALA A 51 10.74 22.21 -7.38
N LEU A 52 10.50 20.96 -6.99
CA LEU A 52 9.23 20.29 -7.24
C LEU A 52 8.14 20.79 -6.29
N GLU A 53 8.44 20.90 -5.00
CA GLU A 53 7.56 21.47 -3.97
C GLU A 53 7.05 22.85 -4.39
N ALA A 54 7.94 23.76 -4.77
CA ALA A 54 7.56 25.10 -5.22
C ALA A 54 6.69 25.11 -6.48
N ARG A 55 6.80 24.09 -7.36
CA ARG A 55 5.93 23.97 -8.54
C ARG A 55 4.54 23.50 -8.17
N LEU A 56 4.43 22.50 -7.28
CA LEU A 56 3.15 21.99 -6.79
C LEU A 56 2.40 23.06 -5.99
N GLN A 57 3.09 23.77 -5.09
CA GLN A 57 2.49 24.86 -4.31
C GLN A 57 1.98 26.00 -5.20
N ARG A 58 2.71 26.37 -6.27
CA ARG A 58 2.22 27.35 -7.27
C ARG A 58 0.99 26.88 -8.04
N ALA A 59 0.80 25.57 -8.17
CA ALA A 59 -0.38 24.97 -8.77
C ALA A 59 -1.54 24.80 -7.76
N GLY A 60 -1.37 25.25 -6.50
CA GLY A 60 -2.37 25.09 -5.45
C GLY A 60 -2.41 23.68 -4.83
N LEU A 61 -1.38 22.86 -5.07
CA LEU A 61 -1.27 21.51 -4.52
C LEU A 61 -0.28 21.53 -3.34
N PHE A 62 -0.68 20.91 -2.23
CA PHE A 62 0.17 20.71 -1.08
C PHE A 62 1.35 19.81 -1.47
N CYS A 63 2.52 20.16 -0.97
CA CYS A 63 3.70 19.31 -1.07
C CYS A 63 4.63 19.66 0.08
N LYS A 64 5.20 18.65 0.73
CA LYS A 64 6.26 18.82 1.73
C LYS A 64 7.54 18.13 1.30
N THR A 65 8.67 18.79 1.52
CA THR A 65 9.98 18.17 1.37
C THR A 65 10.33 17.35 2.62
N LEU A 66 10.73 16.10 2.43
CA LEU A 66 11.15 15.18 3.49
C LEU A 66 12.60 14.71 3.29
N PHE A 67 13.30 14.46 4.38
CA PHE A 67 14.54 13.69 4.33
C PHE A 67 14.25 12.26 3.89
N TYR A 68 15.20 11.65 3.17
CA TYR A 68 15.02 10.33 2.54
C TYR A 68 14.48 9.27 3.50
N ARG A 69 14.94 9.26 4.77
CA ARG A 69 14.47 8.32 5.79
C ARG A 69 12.97 8.45 6.05
N ASP A 70 12.47 9.68 6.19
CA ASP A 70 11.06 9.94 6.52
C ASP A 70 10.19 9.85 5.27
N TRP A 71 10.71 10.27 4.11
CA TRP A 71 10.08 10.04 2.81
C TRP A 71 9.88 8.54 2.53
N ARG A 72 10.87 7.70 2.85
CA ARG A 72 10.77 6.24 2.64
C ARG A 72 9.64 5.63 3.46
N ARG A 73 9.33 6.17 4.64
CA ARG A 73 8.16 5.75 5.43
C ARG A 73 6.86 6.12 4.73
N ALA A 74 6.72 7.36 4.26
CA ALA A 74 5.54 7.82 3.52
C ALA A 74 5.33 7.04 2.21
N MET A 75 6.42 6.75 1.49
CA MET A 75 6.36 5.94 0.27
C MET A 75 5.92 4.50 0.55
N LEU A 76 6.48 3.86 1.58
CA LEU A 76 6.07 2.52 1.94
C LEU A 76 4.64 2.48 2.49
N GLU A 77 4.19 3.52 3.18
CA GLU A 77 2.79 3.65 3.59
C GLU A 77 1.85 3.64 2.37
N GLN A 78 2.15 4.42 1.33
CA GLN A 78 1.38 4.40 0.08
C GLN A 78 1.42 3.03 -0.60
N VAL A 79 2.60 2.39 -0.68
CA VAL A 79 2.72 1.05 -1.27
C VAL A 79 1.90 0.02 -0.49
N VAL A 80 1.93 0.06 0.84
CA VAL A 80 1.13 -0.82 1.70
C VAL A 80 -0.35 -0.60 1.51
N PHE A 81 -0.81 0.65 1.45
CA PHE A 81 -2.18 1.00 1.09
C PHE A 81 -2.60 0.36 -0.25
N ASP A 82 -1.76 0.53 -1.28
CA ASP A 82 -1.96 -0.01 -2.63
C ASP A 82 -1.91 -1.55 -2.70
N CYS A 83 -1.38 -2.22 -1.68
CA CYS A 83 -1.39 -3.68 -1.57
C CYS A 83 -2.64 -4.18 -0.85
N ILE A 84 -2.88 -3.67 0.37
CA ILE A 84 -3.86 -4.20 1.31
C ILE A 84 -5.28 -3.84 0.89
N PHE A 85 -5.57 -2.56 0.65
CA PHE A 85 -6.95 -2.12 0.39
C PHE A 85 -7.54 -2.77 -0.88
N PRO A 86 -6.83 -2.80 -2.02
CA PRO A 86 -7.35 -3.47 -3.20
C PRO A 86 -7.47 -4.98 -3.05
N LEU A 87 -6.60 -5.63 -2.25
CA LEU A 87 -6.67 -7.06 -2.00
C LEU A 87 -7.89 -7.42 -1.16
N VAL A 88 -8.09 -6.75 -0.02
CA VAL A 88 -9.25 -6.97 0.86
C VAL A 88 -10.54 -6.71 0.09
N GLY A 89 -10.67 -5.57 -0.59
CA GLY A 89 -11.90 -5.26 -1.32
C GLY A 89 -12.16 -6.18 -2.52
N ALA A 90 -11.14 -6.77 -3.13
CA ALA A 90 -11.32 -7.77 -4.18
C ALA A 90 -11.93 -9.08 -3.66
N LEU A 91 -11.71 -9.44 -2.39
CA LEU A 91 -12.30 -10.62 -1.75
C LEU A 91 -13.75 -10.41 -1.29
N HIS A 92 -14.16 -9.15 -1.17
CA HIS A 92 -15.50 -8.76 -0.76
C HIS A 92 -16.21 -8.00 -1.89
N PRO A 93 -16.55 -8.66 -3.01
CA PRO A 93 -17.35 -8.03 -4.05
C PRO A 93 -18.74 -7.68 -3.51
N ARG A 94 -19.39 -6.68 -4.11
CA ARG A 94 -20.77 -6.31 -3.80
C ARG A 94 -21.74 -7.40 -4.28
N ASP A 95 -22.98 -7.35 -3.79
CA ASP A 95 -24.03 -8.34 -4.12
C ASP A 95 -24.32 -8.47 -5.63
N ASP A 96 -24.06 -7.41 -6.40
CA ASP A 96 -24.20 -7.39 -7.86
C ASP A 96 -22.96 -7.95 -8.60
N GLY A 97 -21.97 -8.44 -7.87
CA GLY A 97 -20.71 -8.96 -8.37
C GLY A 97 -19.69 -7.89 -8.76
N SER A 98 -20.00 -6.60 -8.56
CA SER A 98 -19.05 -5.52 -8.83
C SER A 98 -17.98 -5.40 -7.73
N PRO A 99 -16.78 -4.90 -8.05
CA PRO A 99 -15.75 -4.67 -7.03
C PRO A 99 -16.22 -3.64 -5.99
N SER A 100 -15.94 -3.90 -4.71
CA SER A 100 -16.09 -2.90 -3.66
C SER A 100 -15.20 -1.68 -3.93
N SER A 101 -15.59 -0.49 -3.47
CA SER A 101 -14.71 0.68 -3.54
C SER A 101 -13.64 0.62 -2.44
N LEU A 102 -12.51 1.32 -2.58
CA LEU A 102 -11.54 1.41 -1.48
C LEU A 102 -12.13 2.13 -0.26
N ALA A 103 -13.09 3.06 -0.47
CA ALA A 103 -13.84 3.67 0.62
C ALA A 103 -14.72 2.66 1.38
N ASP A 104 -15.34 1.68 0.70
CA ASP A 104 -16.09 0.61 1.36
C ASP A 104 -15.17 -0.27 2.21
N VAL A 105 -13.97 -0.55 1.70
CA VAL A 105 -12.92 -1.27 2.45
C VAL A 105 -12.58 -0.55 3.74
N ALA A 106 -12.36 0.76 3.67
CA ALA A 106 -12.05 1.59 4.83
C ALA A 106 -13.16 1.56 5.90
N LYS A 107 -14.43 1.53 5.47
CA LYS A 107 -15.60 1.63 6.36
C LYS A 107 -16.04 0.31 6.97
N TYR A 108 -16.01 -0.76 6.20
CA TYR A 108 -16.66 -2.03 6.56
C TYR A 108 -15.68 -3.14 6.90
N PHE A 109 -14.44 -3.05 6.41
CA PHE A 109 -13.45 -4.12 6.51
C PHE A 109 -12.16 -3.67 7.24
N THR A 110 -12.25 -2.62 8.06
CA THR A 110 -11.09 -2.02 8.77
C THR A 110 -10.35 -3.04 9.63
N GLY A 111 -11.06 -3.98 10.27
CA GLY A 111 -10.43 -5.01 11.11
C GLY A 111 -9.56 -6.00 10.32
N GLU A 112 -9.96 -6.36 9.10
CA GLU A 112 -9.13 -7.19 8.21
C GLU A 112 -7.91 -6.41 7.71
N VAL A 113 -8.11 -5.13 7.37
CA VAL A 113 -7.02 -4.23 6.98
C VAL A 113 -6.01 -4.06 8.12
N GLU A 114 -6.47 -3.87 9.36
CA GLU A 114 -5.62 -3.71 10.54
C GLU A 114 -4.78 -4.97 10.79
N ALA A 115 -5.41 -6.14 10.80
CA ALA A 115 -4.71 -7.41 11.02
C ALA A 115 -3.61 -7.66 9.98
N MET A 116 -3.91 -7.39 8.70
CA MET A 116 -2.93 -7.51 7.62
C MET A 116 -1.84 -6.42 7.69
N LEU A 117 -2.21 -5.20 8.10
CA LEU A 117 -1.28 -4.09 8.24
C LEU A 117 -0.25 -4.36 9.34
N ASP A 118 -0.65 -4.92 10.48
CA ASP A 118 0.25 -5.29 11.56
C ASP A 118 1.31 -6.28 11.09
N GLU A 119 0.88 -7.35 10.43
CA GLU A 119 1.75 -8.34 9.81
C GLU A 119 2.75 -7.71 8.82
N VAL A 120 2.26 -6.90 7.89
CA VAL A 120 3.10 -6.23 6.89
C VAL A 120 4.08 -5.27 7.55
N GLN A 121 3.68 -4.56 8.61
CA GLN A 121 4.59 -3.69 9.37
C GLN A 121 5.74 -4.48 10.02
N TYR A 122 5.47 -5.67 10.56
CA TYR A 122 6.52 -6.56 11.07
C TYR A 122 7.47 -7.01 9.95
N ALA A 123 6.94 -7.40 8.80
CA ALA A 123 7.73 -7.79 7.63
C ALA A 123 8.62 -6.65 7.13
N LEU A 124 8.09 -5.43 7.01
CA LEU A 124 8.85 -4.23 6.60
C LEU A 124 9.97 -3.90 7.59
N ARG A 125 9.73 -4.06 8.89
CA ARG A 125 10.75 -3.85 9.92
C ARG A 125 11.89 -4.86 9.77
N GLY A 126 11.56 -6.13 9.57
CA GLY A 126 12.55 -7.21 9.45
C GLY A 126 13.33 -7.21 8.13
N THR A 127 12.71 -6.83 7.02
CA THR A 127 13.31 -6.94 5.67
C THR A 127 13.89 -5.64 5.16
N MET A 128 13.24 -4.51 5.47
CA MET A 128 13.58 -3.20 4.91
C MET A 128 14.12 -2.21 5.95
N ALA A 129 14.12 -2.59 7.23
CA ALA A 129 14.45 -1.72 8.36
C ALA A 129 13.61 -0.42 8.38
N VAL A 130 12.32 -0.55 8.07
CA VAL A 130 11.36 0.56 8.11
C VAL A 130 10.18 0.21 9.01
N THR A 131 9.82 1.14 9.88
CA THR A 131 8.56 1.12 10.62
C THR A 131 7.70 2.26 10.08
N LEU A 132 6.43 1.98 9.79
CA LEU A 132 5.46 3.00 9.39
C LEU A 132 5.23 3.98 10.55
N THR A 133 4.79 5.20 10.21
CA THR A 133 4.52 6.22 11.21
C THR A 133 3.25 5.87 11.98
N TYR A 134 3.26 6.10 13.30
CA TYR A 134 2.06 5.96 14.15
C TYR A 134 0.84 6.63 13.49
N GLY A 135 -0.33 6.00 13.58
CA GLY A 135 -1.55 6.50 12.93
C GLY A 135 -1.68 6.12 11.45
N ALA A 136 -0.93 5.11 10.97
CA ALA A 136 -0.91 4.73 9.55
C ALA A 136 -2.27 4.22 9.06
N LEU A 137 -2.94 3.38 9.87
CA LEU A 137 -4.26 2.85 9.53
C LEU A 137 -5.28 3.98 9.38
N GLU A 138 -5.30 4.89 10.35
CA GLU A 138 -6.20 6.03 10.41
C GLU A 138 -6.00 6.96 9.22
N ARG A 139 -4.74 7.24 8.83
CA ARG A 139 -4.43 8.00 7.62
C ARG A 139 -4.92 7.28 6.36
N MET A 140 -4.66 5.97 6.25
CA MET A 140 -5.07 5.18 5.09
C MET A 140 -6.60 5.17 4.94
N CYS A 141 -7.33 4.91 6.02
CA CYS A 141 -8.79 4.92 6.02
C CYS A 141 -9.36 6.30 5.70
N ALA A 142 -8.87 7.37 6.34
CA ALA A 142 -9.35 8.71 6.07
C ALA A 142 -9.10 9.17 4.63
N TYR A 143 -7.94 8.80 4.06
CA TYR A 143 -7.66 9.06 2.65
C TYR A 143 -8.63 8.30 1.73
N ALA A 144 -8.83 7.00 1.99
CA ALA A 144 -9.75 6.17 1.20
C ALA A 144 -11.19 6.68 1.25
N GLU A 145 -11.68 7.03 2.44
CA GLU A 145 -13.05 7.54 2.61
C GLU A 145 -13.28 8.88 1.92
N ALA A 146 -12.26 9.75 1.90
CA ALA A 146 -12.36 11.08 1.31
C ALA A 146 -12.20 11.08 -0.22
N HIS A 147 -11.31 10.24 -0.76
CA HIS A 147 -10.86 10.33 -2.16
C HIS A 147 -11.14 9.08 -2.99
N CYS A 148 -11.52 7.95 -2.39
CA CYS A 148 -11.60 6.67 -3.08
C CYS A 148 -13.02 6.08 -3.11
N THR A 149 -14.05 6.93 -3.12
CA THR A 149 -15.48 6.53 -3.16
C THR A 149 -15.85 5.77 -4.43
N ASP A 150 -15.26 6.15 -5.56
CA ASP A 150 -15.53 5.55 -6.88
C ASP A 150 -14.33 4.75 -7.40
N VAL A 151 -13.31 4.53 -6.58
CA VAL A 151 -12.11 3.77 -6.95
C VAL A 151 -12.34 2.29 -6.64
N PRO A 152 -12.43 1.41 -7.66
CA PRO A 152 -12.70 0.00 -7.42
C PRO A 152 -11.47 -0.71 -6.83
N ALA A 153 -11.72 -1.54 -5.82
CA ALA A 153 -10.74 -2.41 -5.17
C ALA A 153 -10.41 -3.58 -6.09
N VAL A 154 -9.38 -3.40 -6.90
CA VAL A 154 -8.92 -4.41 -7.86
C VAL A 154 -7.42 -4.59 -7.70
N VAL A 155 -7.00 -5.85 -7.60
CA VAL A 155 -5.57 -6.20 -7.59
C VAL A 155 -4.96 -5.90 -8.96
N LYS A 156 -4.09 -4.90 -9.01
CA LYS A 156 -3.39 -4.44 -10.22
C LYS A 156 -1.89 -4.40 -9.99
N GLU A 157 -1.12 -4.27 -11.07
CA GLU A 157 0.33 -4.02 -11.04
C GLU A 157 1.09 -4.99 -10.11
N PHE A 158 0.68 -6.27 -10.09
CA PHE A 158 1.07 -7.24 -9.06
C PHE A 158 2.56 -7.20 -8.72
N ARG A 159 3.43 -7.22 -9.74
CA ARG A 159 4.89 -7.19 -9.57
C ARG A 159 5.39 -6.06 -8.64
N TRP A 160 4.78 -4.89 -8.70
CA TRP A 160 5.21 -3.68 -7.98
C TRP A 160 4.44 -3.43 -6.69
N ARG A 161 3.25 -4.03 -6.55
CA ARG A 161 2.40 -3.97 -5.35
C ARG A 161 2.53 -5.28 -4.55
N ASN A 162 1.47 -6.09 -4.56
CA ASN A 162 1.36 -7.34 -3.80
C ASN A 162 2.51 -8.34 -4.02
N GLY A 163 3.15 -8.31 -5.18
CA GLY A 163 4.30 -9.15 -5.52
C GLY A 163 5.54 -8.84 -4.69
N VAL A 164 5.68 -7.62 -4.15
CA VAL A 164 6.78 -7.28 -3.23
C VAL A 164 6.62 -8.03 -1.91
N LEU A 165 5.43 -8.01 -1.33
CA LEU A 165 5.11 -8.72 -0.09
C LEU A 165 5.17 -10.24 -0.29
N HIS A 166 4.59 -10.74 -1.39
CA HIS A 166 4.67 -12.16 -1.75
C HIS A 166 6.12 -12.66 -1.94
N ALA A 167 7.00 -11.82 -2.49
CA ALA A 167 8.41 -12.14 -2.62
C ALA A 167 9.11 -12.21 -1.25
N MET A 168 8.74 -11.37 -0.28
CA MET A 168 9.25 -11.47 1.10
C MET A 168 8.83 -12.79 1.73
N SER A 169 7.56 -13.17 1.57
CA SER A 169 7.01 -14.46 2.03
C SER A 169 7.72 -15.66 1.43
N THR A 170 7.88 -15.65 0.11
CA THR A 170 8.55 -16.74 -0.62
C THR A 170 10.01 -16.87 -0.17
N LEU A 171 10.75 -15.76 -0.08
CA LEU A 171 12.14 -15.77 0.34
C LEU A 171 12.33 -16.26 1.79
N ALA A 172 11.40 -15.90 2.69
CA ALA A 172 11.44 -16.38 4.07
C ALA A 172 11.24 -17.90 4.13
N LYS A 173 10.23 -18.41 3.42
CA LYS A 173 9.95 -19.86 3.32
C LYS A 173 11.11 -20.65 2.71
N GLU A 174 11.72 -20.12 1.64
CA GLU A 174 12.91 -20.74 1.01
C GLU A 174 14.09 -20.86 1.97
N ARG A 175 14.22 -19.92 2.91
CA ARG A 175 15.25 -19.90 3.95
C ARG A 175 14.87 -20.70 5.20
N GLY A 176 13.71 -21.35 5.23
CA GLY A 176 13.22 -22.12 6.37
C GLY A 176 12.65 -21.29 7.52
N PHE A 177 12.35 -20.01 7.28
CA PHE A 177 11.64 -19.16 8.23
C PHE A 177 10.12 -19.26 8.00
N PRO A 178 9.29 -18.97 9.03
CA PRO A 178 7.85 -18.82 8.85
C PRO A 178 7.52 -17.68 7.88
N ASP A 179 6.31 -17.71 7.34
CA ASP A 179 5.81 -16.63 6.49
C ASP A 179 5.67 -15.33 7.28
N PRO A 180 6.39 -14.24 6.95
CA PRO A 180 6.22 -12.95 7.59
C PRO A 180 4.93 -12.23 7.15
N CYS A 181 4.27 -12.69 6.08
CA CYS A 181 3.02 -12.15 5.54
C CYS A 181 2.04 -13.29 5.23
N GLU A 182 1.76 -14.14 6.21
CA GLU A 182 0.84 -15.28 6.14
C GLU A 182 -0.57 -14.89 5.73
N THR A 183 -1.20 -13.92 6.39
CA THR A 183 -2.59 -13.50 6.09
C THR A 183 -2.68 -12.93 4.69
N HIS A 184 -1.72 -12.07 4.33
CA HIS A 184 -1.61 -11.52 2.98
C HIS A 184 -1.45 -12.62 1.90
N THR A 185 -0.59 -13.61 2.16
CA THR A 185 -0.35 -14.73 1.25
C THR A 185 -1.60 -15.60 1.09
N GLU A 186 -2.29 -15.89 2.18
CA GLU A 186 -3.56 -16.64 2.16
C GLU A 186 -4.60 -15.93 1.29
N TYR A 187 -4.77 -14.62 1.47
CA TYR A 187 -5.74 -13.82 0.72
C TYR A 187 -5.43 -13.81 -0.78
N LEU A 188 -4.16 -13.72 -1.16
CA LEU A 188 -3.73 -13.82 -2.55
C LEU A 188 -4.07 -15.18 -3.17
N LEU A 189 -3.80 -16.27 -2.45
CA LEU A 189 -4.06 -17.63 -2.93
C LEU A 189 -5.56 -17.91 -3.01
N TYR A 190 -6.32 -17.50 -2.00
CA TYR A 190 -7.77 -17.64 -1.97
C TYR A 190 -8.43 -16.85 -3.11
N GLY A 191 -8.06 -15.59 -3.31
CA GLY A 191 -8.60 -14.77 -4.40
C GLY A 191 -8.30 -15.35 -5.78
N LYS A 192 -7.11 -15.93 -5.96
CA LYS A 192 -6.75 -16.65 -7.18
C LYS A 192 -7.59 -17.92 -7.38
N GLU A 193 -7.76 -18.73 -6.34
CA GLU A 193 -8.55 -19.97 -6.41
C GLU A 193 -10.02 -19.69 -6.76
N LYS A 194 -10.57 -18.61 -6.22
CA LYS A 194 -11.93 -18.13 -6.54
C LYS A 194 -12.06 -17.45 -7.90
N GLY A 195 -10.96 -17.27 -8.63
CA GLY A 195 -10.96 -16.59 -9.93
C GLY A 195 -11.28 -15.10 -9.86
N LEU A 196 -11.05 -14.45 -8.71
CA LEU A 196 -11.31 -13.03 -8.51
C LEU A 196 -10.27 -12.15 -9.20
N PHE A 197 -9.03 -12.65 -9.31
CA PHE A 197 -7.95 -12.00 -10.05
C PHE A 197 -6.89 -13.04 -10.48
N GLU A 198 -6.13 -12.69 -11.51
CA GLU A 198 -5.02 -13.52 -11.99
C GLU A 198 -3.70 -13.13 -11.30
N LEU A 199 -2.93 -14.15 -10.90
CA LEU A 199 -1.57 -13.97 -10.43
C LEU A 199 -0.57 -14.38 -11.52
N PRO A 200 0.54 -13.64 -11.70
CA PRO A 200 1.59 -14.04 -12.63
C PRO A 200 2.12 -15.44 -12.28
N GLN A 201 2.51 -16.24 -13.28
CA GLN A 201 3.03 -17.60 -13.06
C GLN A 201 4.20 -17.65 -12.06
N SER A 202 5.05 -16.61 -12.02
CA SER A 202 6.15 -16.48 -11.06
C SER A 202 5.72 -16.43 -9.59
N ALA A 203 4.47 -16.05 -9.31
CA ALA A 203 3.91 -16.03 -7.96
C ALA A 203 3.44 -17.42 -7.50
N VAL A 204 3.31 -18.39 -8.40
CA VAL A 204 2.66 -19.68 -8.13
C VAL A 204 3.66 -20.80 -7.85
N ALA A 205 4.93 -20.61 -8.22
CA ALA A 205 5.93 -21.69 -8.28
C ALA A 205 6.47 -22.21 -6.92
N SER A 206 5.96 -21.74 -5.77
CA SER A 206 6.47 -22.14 -4.46
C SER A 206 5.69 -23.26 -3.75
N SER A 207 4.58 -23.76 -4.32
CA SER A 207 3.74 -24.78 -3.65
C SER A 207 3.98 -26.24 -4.06
N SER A 208 4.83 -26.54 -5.04
CA SER A 208 5.12 -27.93 -5.44
C SER A 208 6.60 -28.28 -5.26
N ARG A 209 6.97 -28.83 -4.10
CA ARG A 209 8.10 -29.76 -4.04
C ARG A 209 7.60 -31.11 -4.55
N PRO A 210 8.14 -31.68 -5.65
CA PRO A 210 7.98 -33.11 -5.87
C PRO A 210 8.73 -33.82 -4.74
N GLY A 211 8.04 -34.73 -4.06
CA GLY A 211 8.66 -35.63 -3.09
C GLY A 211 9.76 -36.43 -3.79
N GLY A 212 11.01 -36.03 -3.58
CA GLY A 212 12.17 -36.80 -3.98
C GLY A 212 12.35 -37.94 -2.99
N GLU A 213 11.91 -39.12 -3.40
CA GLU A 213 12.33 -40.40 -2.82
C GLU A 213 13.85 -40.40 -2.61
N ARG A 214 14.28 -40.52 -1.36
CA ARG A 214 15.61 -41.02 -1.04
C ARG A 214 15.58 -42.52 -1.26
N THR A 215 15.98 -42.94 -2.46
CA THR A 215 16.35 -44.33 -2.71
C THR A 215 17.77 -44.56 -2.19
N SER A 216 17.83 -45.46 -1.20
CA SER A 216 18.96 -46.28 -0.68
C SER A 216 20.38 -45.70 -0.72
#